data_AF-A0A8S2G3F6-F1
#
_entry.id   AF-A0A8S2G3F6-F1
#
_cell.length_a   1.000
_cell.length_b   1.000
_cell.length_c   1.000
_cell.angle_alpha   90.00
_cell.angle_beta   90.00
_cell.angle_gamma   90.00
#
_symmetry.space_group_name_H-M   'P 1'
#
loop_
_entity.id
_entity.type
_entity.pdbx_description
1 polymer ?
#
loop_
_entity_poly.entity_id
_entity_poly.type
_entity_poly.pdbx_seq_one_letter_code
_entity_poly.pdbx_strand_id
1 'polypeptide(L)'
;VKDAEQQNSKFNFLNSNDPYHAYYLHKVKEFQEGKTQLPPDNQIQTTPTTITTKLQSKVPSEISKIIETTFVRDPPPDYEFLADPPSISGDIVKLTAQFVARNGRQFLTSLMSKEMRNNQFDFLKPQHGLFNYFTKLVEQYTKILIPPKDLMTRLKTEIDNPQK
;
A
#
# COMPACT_ATOMS: atom_id res chain seq x y z
N VAL A 1 22.60 -16.42 -27.08
CA VAL A 1 21.48 -15.51 -27.39
C VAL A 1 21.68 -14.14 -26.77
N LYS A 2 21.96 -14.03 -25.45
CA LYS A 2 22.19 -12.75 -24.76
C LYS A 2 23.26 -11.84 -25.42
N ASP A 3 24.39 -12.40 -25.83
CA ASP A 3 25.50 -11.58 -26.35
C ASP A 3 25.36 -11.21 -27.84
N ALA A 4 24.50 -11.93 -28.58
CA ALA A 4 24.29 -11.72 -30.02
C ALA A 4 23.10 -10.77 -30.33
N GLU A 5 22.20 -10.58 -29.36
CA GLU A 5 20.92 -9.86 -29.54
C GLU A 5 20.81 -8.63 -28.62
N GLN A 6 21.91 -8.20 -27.99
CA GLN A 6 21.94 -7.10 -27.01
C GLN A 6 21.49 -5.74 -27.57
N GLN A 7 21.63 -5.54 -28.89
CA GLN A 7 21.14 -4.35 -29.59
C GLN A 7 19.76 -4.53 -30.23
N ASN A 8 19.15 -5.71 -30.12
CA ASN A 8 17.82 -5.96 -30.67
C ASN A 8 16.75 -5.52 -29.67
N SER A 9 16.03 -4.45 -30.00
CA SER A 9 14.92 -3.92 -29.19
C SER A 9 13.85 -4.98 -28.86
N LYS A 10 13.73 -6.05 -29.66
CA LYS A 10 12.82 -7.17 -29.40
C LYS A 10 13.20 -7.98 -28.15
N PHE A 11 14.48 -7.97 -27.76
CA PHE A 11 15.02 -8.78 -26.65
C PHE A 11 15.51 -7.93 -25.47
N ASN A 12 15.11 -6.65 -25.38
CA ASN A 12 15.47 -5.78 -24.27
C ASN A 12 15.13 -6.35 -22.89
N PHE A 13 14.06 -7.15 -22.78
CA PHE A 13 13.67 -7.82 -21.52
C PHE A 13 14.74 -8.78 -20.97
N LEU A 14 15.73 -9.20 -21.77
CA LEU A 14 16.85 -10.03 -21.29
C LEU A 14 17.90 -9.23 -20.52
N ASN A 15 17.91 -7.90 -20.66
CA ASN A 15 18.83 -7.01 -19.98
C ASN A 15 18.34 -6.72 -18.56
N SER A 16 19.26 -6.75 -17.59
CA SER A 16 18.90 -6.56 -16.17
C SER A 16 18.38 -5.16 -15.83
N ASN A 17 18.63 -4.17 -16.69
CA ASN A 17 18.19 -2.79 -16.51
C ASN A 17 16.79 -2.51 -17.11
N ASP A 18 16.18 -3.50 -17.78
CA ASP A 18 14.87 -3.32 -18.39
C ASP A 18 13.75 -3.55 -17.36
N PRO A 19 12.70 -2.70 -17.30
CA PRO A 19 11.58 -2.87 -16.38
C PRO A 19 10.86 -4.22 -16.49
N TYR A 20 10.88 -4.87 -17.66
CA TYR A 20 10.26 -6.18 -17.89
C TYR A 20 11.17 -7.37 -17.55
N HIS A 21 12.41 -7.12 -17.12
CA HIS A 21 13.35 -8.18 -16.76
C HIS A 21 12.84 -9.06 -15.61
N ALA A 22 12.24 -8.45 -14.59
CA ALA A 22 11.68 -9.16 -13.44
C ALA A 22 10.57 -10.15 -13.86
N TYR A 23 9.73 -9.74 -14.83
CA TYR A 23 8.68 -10.61 -15.39
C TYR A 23 9.27 -11.77 -16.18
N TYR A 24 10.31 -11.53 -16.98
CA TYR A 24 11.01 -12.60 -17.70
C TYR A 24 11.59 -13.64 -16.73
N LEU A 25 12.28 -13.21 -15.67
CA LEU A 25 12.83 -14.11 -14.65
C LEU A 25 11.72 -14.92 -13.96
N HIS A 26 10.59 -14.27 -13.65
CA HIS A 26 9.43 -14.95 -13.09
C HIS A 26 8.88 -16.02 -14.04
N LYS A 27 8.69 -15.69 -15.32
CA LYS A 27 8.21 -16.64 -16.32
C LYS A 27 9.15 -17.83 -16.49
N VAL A 28 10.46 -17.59 -16.56
CA VAL A 28 11.47 -18.67 -16.61
C VAL A 28 11.34 -19.59 -15.40
N LYS A 29 11.16 -19.04 -14.21
CA LYS A 29 10.94 -19.81 -12.98
C LYS A 29 9.64 -20.62 -13.03
N GLU A 30 8.54 -20.04 -13.50
CA GLU A 30 7.27 -20.76 -13.68
C GLU A 30 7.40 -21.96 -14.63
N PHE A 31 8.14 -21.79 -15.74
CA PHE A 31 8.41 -22.89 -16.68
C PHE A 31 9.32 -23.97 -16.08
N GLN A 32 10.31 -23.60 -15.26
CA GLN A 32 11.14 -24.57 -14.53
C GLN A 32 10.36 -25.33 -13.46
N GLU A 33 9.40 -24.69 -12.80
CA GLU A 33 8.54 -25.27 -11.77
C GLU A 33 7.36 -26.10 -12.32
N GLY A 34 7.21 -26.20 -13.66
CA GLY A 34 6.17 -27.00 -14.30
C GLY A 34 4.74 -26.44 -14.14
N LYS A 35 4.59 -25.16 -13.75
CA LYS A 35 3.28 -24.49 -13.64
C LYS A 35 2.93 -23.84 -14.98
N THR A 36 2.45 -24.63 -15.93
CA THR A 36 2.10 -24.16 -17.28
C THR A 36 0.67 -23.63 -17.34
N GLN A 37 0.50 -22.31 -17.35
CA GLN A 37 -0.67 -21.68 -17.95
C GLN A 37 -0.21 -21.03 -19.25
N LEU A 38 -0.47 -21.71 -20.38
CA LEU A 38 -0.22 -21.18 -21.71
C LEU A 38 -1.19 -20.00 -21.94
N PRO A 39 -0.71 -18.82 -22.37
CA PRO A 39 -1.61 -17.74 -22.77
C PRO A 39 -2.48 -18.20 -23.95
N PRO A 40 -3.75 -17.75 -24.08
CA PRO A 40 -4.46 -17.87 -25.34
C PRO A 40 -3.64 -17.17 -26.42
N ASP A 41 -3.59 -17.80 -27.60
CA ASP A 41 -2.81 -17.42 -28.76
C ASP A 41 -3.12 -15.97 -29.20
N ASN A 42 -2.49 -15.00 -28.56
CA ASN A 42 -2.36 -13.67 -29.10
C ASN A 42 -1.16 -13.74 -30.03
N GLN A 43 -1.46 -13.91 -31.32
CA GLN A 43 -0.51 -13.78 -32.40
C GLN A 43 0.25 -12.47 -32.22
N ILE A 44 1.47 -12.56 -31.68
CA ILE A 44 2.46 -11.49 -31.78
C ILE A 44 2.96 -11.56 -33.22
N GLN A 45 2.14 -11.05 -34.14
CA GLN A 45 2.52 -10.93 -35.54
C GLN A 45 3.42 -9.70 -35.69
N THR A 46 4.65 -9.99 -36.11
CA THR A 46 5.68 -9.02 -36.46
C THR A 46 5.34 -8.29 -37.78
N THR A 47 5.58 -6.97 -37.80
CA THR A 47 5.79 -6.04 -38.96
C THR A 47 4.55 -5.53 -39.75
N PRO A 48 4.60 -4.36 -40.45
CA PRO A 48 5.28 -3.07 -40.23
C PRO A 48 4.30 -1.86 -40.30
N THR A 49 4.69 -0.70 -39.75
CA THR A 49 3.93 0.56 -39.91
C THR A 49 4.19 1.19 -41.29
N THR A 50 3.17 1.28 -42.14
CA THR A 50 3.12 2.24 -43.26
C THR A 50 1.65 2.67 -43.51
N ILE A 51 1.33 3.88 -43.04
CA ILE A 51 0.33 4.89 -43.49
C ILE A 51 -1.20 4.63 -43.57
N THR A 52 -1.91 5.59 -42.94
CA THR A 52 -3.19 6.27 -43.29
C THR A 52 -4.52 5.51 -43.41
N THR A 53 -5.51 5.86 -42.58
CA THR A 53 -6.72 6.66 -42.93
C THR A 53 -7.90 6.38 -41.99
N LYS A 54 -8.42 7.48 -41.45
CA LYS A 54 -9.74 7.78 -40.87
C LYS A 54 -10.89 6.77 -41.19
N LEU A 55 -11.71 6.42 -40.18
CA LEU A 55 -13.10 6.89 -40.04
C LEU A 55 -13.78 6.36 -38.75
N GLN A 56 -14.48 7.27 -38.10
CA GLN A 56 -15.53 7.20 -37.08
C GLN A 56 -16.31 5.88 -36.87
N SER A 57 -16.52 5.55 -35.58
CA SER A 57 -17.81 5.62 -34.85
C SER A 57 -18.18 4.38 -34.03
N LYS A 58 -18.74 4.70 -32.85
CA LYS A 58 -19.74 3.96 -32.08
C LYS A 58 -19.25 2.98 -31.00
N VAL A 59 -19.28 3.51 -29.78
CA VAL A 59 -19.37 2.80 -28.48
C VAL A 59 -20.62 1.89 -28.51
N PRO A 60 -20.52 0.62 -28.10
CA PRO A 60 -20.99 0.23 -26.75
C PRO A 60 -19.94 -0.66 -26.04
N SER A 61 -19.29 -0.16 -24.97
CA SER A 61 -19.72 -0.38 -23.59
C SER A 61 -19.69 -1.84 -23.09
N GLU A 62 -18.62 -2.62 -23.35
CA GLU A 62 -18.34 -3.90 -22.63
C GLU A 62 -16.82 -4.19 -22.47
N ILE A 63 -16.01 -3.18 -22.14
CA ILE A 63 -14.54 -3.33 -21.98
C ILE A 63 -14.11 -3.50 -20.50
N SER A 64 -15.05 -3.41 -19.54
CA SER A 64 -14.69 -3.25 -18.12
C SER A 64 -14.69 -4.54 -17.29
N LYS A 65 -14.74 -5.74 -17.89
CA LYS A 65 -14.91 -7.00 -17.11
C LYS A 65 -13.73 -7.97 -17.13
N ILE A 66 -12.58 -7.66 -17.76
CA ILE A 66 -11.52 -8.69 -17.96
C ILE A 66 -10.10 -8.19 -17.62
N ILE A 67 -9.96 -7.13 -16.82
CA ILE A 67 -8.68 -6.79 -16.18
C ILE A 67 -8.89 -7.00 -14.69
N GLU A 68 -8.53 -8.18 -14.19
CA GLU A 68 -8.01 -8.44 -12.84
C GLU A 68 -8.16 -9.92 -12.51
N THR A 69 -7.21 -10.72 -13.02
CA THR A 69 -6.66 -11.78 -12.18
C THR A 69 -5.31 -11.28 -11.68
N THR A 70 -5.33 -10.11 -11.05
CA THR A 70 -4.26 -9.68 -10.16
C THR A 70 -4.20 -10.76 -9.09
N PHE A 71 -3.04 -11.41 -8.96
CA PHE A 71 -2.73 -12.16 -7.77
C PHE A 71 -2.92 -11.17 -6.63
N VAL A 72 -4.01 -11.29 -5.87
CA VAL A 72 -4.29 -10.48 -4.69
C VAL A 72 -3.25 -10.90 -3.67
N ARG A 73 -2.02 -10.40 -3.81
CA ARG A 73 -1.14 -10.20 -2.68
C ARG A 73 -1.89 -9.18 -1.86
N ASP A 74 -2.33 -9.59 -0.67
CA ASP A 74 -2.84 -8.63 0.29
C ASP A 74 -1.87 -7.45 0.32
N PRO A 75 -2.36 -6.21 0.17
CA PRO A 75 -1.48 -5.05 0.19
C PRO A 75 -0.61 -5.12 1.45
N PRO A 76 0.69 -4.77 1.38
CA PRO A 76 1.55 -4.71 2.54
C PRO A 76 0.82 -4.01 3.69
N PRO A 77 0.81 -4.58 4.91
CA PRO A 77 0.09 -3.98 6.02
C PRO A 77 0.45 -2.50 6.17
N ASP A 78 -0.57 -1.64 6.29
CA ASP A 78 -0.35 -0.22 6.51
C ASP A 78 0.56 -0.01 7.72
N TYR A 79 1.57 0.85 7.59
CA TYR A 79 2.47 1.16 8.69
C TYR A 79 1.70 1.79 9.85
N GLU A 80 1.49 1.00 10.90
CA GLU A 80 0.60 1.32 12.01
C GLU A 80 1.04 2.55 12.82
N PHE A 81 2.33 2.89 12.75
CA PHE A 81 2.96 3.96 13.51
C PHE A 81 3.17 5.26 12.73
N LEU A 82 2.71 5.35 11.48
CA LEU A 82 2.78 6.58 10.71
C LEU A 82 1.54 7.44 10.95
N ALA A 83 1.71 8.53 11.67
CA ALA A 83 0.75 9.61 11.73
C ALA A 83 1.47 10.90 11.34
N ASP A 84 1.15 11.46 10.17
CA ASP A 84 1.77 12.68 9.66
C ASP A 84 1.41 13.86 10.58
N PRO A 85 2.37 14.47 11.30
CA PRO A 85 2.06 15.50 12.27
C PRO A 85 1.75 16.84 11.58
N PRO A 86 0.59 17.46 11.84
CA PRO A 86 0.31 18.82 11.39
C PRO A 86 1.18 19.84 12.14
N SER A 87 1.65 20.84 11.41
CA SER A 87 2.81 21.72 11.70
C SER A 87 2.75 22.61 12.97
N ILE A 88 1.63 22.73 13.69
CA ILE A 88 1.42 23.88 14.62
C ILE A 88 1.01 23.50 16.06
N SER A 89 0.53 22.29 16.35
CA SER A 89 0.02 21.95 17.69
C SER A 89 0.27 20.51 18.14
N GLY A 90 1.33 19.89 17.63
CA GLY A 90 1.60 18.46 17.86
C GLY A 90 1.78 18.08 19.34
N ASP A 91 2.44 18.91 20.16
CA ASP A 91 2.87 18.48 21.50
C ASP A 91 1.72 18.37 22.51
N ILE A 92 0.76 19.31 22.48
CA ILE A 92 -0.44 19.22 23.34
C ILE A 92 -1.26 17.99 22.95
N VAL A 93 -1.40 17.71 21.66
CA VAL A 93 -2.13 16.54 21.15
C VAL A 93 -1.43 15.25 21.56
N LYS A 94 -0.11 15.15 21.35
CA LYS A 94 0.72 14.01 21.76
C LYS A 94 0.64 13.75 23.26
N LEU A 95 0.82 14.79 24.08
CA LEU A 95 0.77 14.67 25.54
C LEU A 95 -0.61 14.21 26.00
N THR A 96 -1.67 14.85 25.50
CA THR A 96 -3.05 14.49 25.83
C THR A 96 -3.35 13.05 25.43
N ALA A 97 -2.91 12.62 24.24
CA ALA A 97 -3.08 11.25 23.76
C ALA A 97 -2.39 10.22 24.66
N GLN A 98 -1.19 10.50 25.20
CA GLN A 98 -0.53 9.62 26.16
C GLN A 98 -1.35 9.42 27.44
N PHE A 99 -1.88 10.51 28.01
CA PHE A 99 -2.73 10.42 29.20
C PHE A 99 -4.05 9.70 28.91
N VAL A 100 -4.66 9.93 27.75
CA VAL A 100 -5.88 9.23 27.34
C VAL A 100 -5.63 7.74 27.11
N ALA A 101 -4.53 7.37 26.47
CA ALA A 101 -4.14 5.97 26.26
C ALA A 101 -3.92 5.23 27.59
N ARG A 102 -3.31 5.89 28.59
CA ARG A 102 -3.07 5.32 29.92
C ARG A 102 -4.33 5.21 30.78
N ASN A 103 -5.16 6.25 30.81
CA ASN A 103 -6.30 6.36 31.75
C ASN A 103 -7.64 5.93 31.13
N GLY A 104 -7.69 5.74 29.81
CA GLY A 104 -8.84 5.25 29.08
C GLY A 104 -9.95 6.29 28.84
N ARG A 105 -11.09 5.79 28.37
CA ARG A 105 -12.19 6.61 27.84
C ARG A 105 -12.87 7.50 28.88
N GLN A 106 -12.92 7.09 30.15
CA GLN A 106 -13.53 7.90 31.22
C GLN A 106 -12.78 9.23 31.43
N PHE A 107 -11.45 9.20 31.34
CA PHE A 107 -10.62 10.39 31.40
C PHE A 107 -10.89 11.32 30.21
N LEU A 108 -11.00 10.76 28.99
CA LEU A 108 -11.31 11.52 27.78
C LEU A 108 -12.65 12.26 27.89
N THR A 109 -13.70 11.58 28.35
CA THR A 109 -15.01 12.21 28.56
C THR A 109 -14.94 13.35 29.56
N SER A 110 -14.22 13.14 30.67
CA SER A 110 -14.03 14.17 31.70
C SER A 110 -13.25 15.38 31.17
N LEU A 111 -12.22 15.15 30.36
CA LEU A 111 -11.41 16.19 29.73
C LEU A 111 -12.24 17.01 28.74
N MET A 112 -13.04 16.36 27.89
CA MET A 112 -13.95 17.02 26.95
C MET A 112 -14.95 17.94 27.67
N SER A 113 -15.51 17.51 28.79
CA SER A 113 -16.45 18.32 29.58
C SER A 113 -15.77 19.53 30.22
N LYS A 114 -14.56 19.36 30.77
CA LYS A 114 -13.80 20.44 31.43
C LYS A 114 -13.30 21.49 30.45
N GLU A 115 -12.78 21.06 29.30
CA GLU A 115 -12.12 21.93 28.32
C GLU A 115 -13.03 22.32 27.15
N MET A 116 -14.36 22.16 27.26
CA MET A 116 -15.30 22.38 26.15
C MET A 116 -15.24 23.80 25.53
N ARG A 117 -14.84 24.80 26.32
CA ARG A 117 -14.72 26.21 25.88
C ARG A 117 -13.30 26.58 25.42
N ASN A 118 -12.34 25.66 25.53
CA ASN A 118 -10.94 25.91 25.21
C ASN A 118 -10.61 25.39 23.81
N ASN A 119 -10.38 26.31 22.88
CA ASN A 119 -10.06 25.97 21.48
C ASN A 119 -8.76 25.14 21.34
N GLN A 120 -7.86 25.17 22.32
CA GLN A 120 -6.67 24.31 22.30
C GLN A 120 -7.03 22.82 22.37
N PHE A 121 -8.19 22.46 22.93
CA PHE A 121 -8.70 21.10 23.03
C PHE A 121 -9.80 20.79 22.02
N ASP A 122 -10.04 21.66 21.02
CA ASP A 122 -11.05 21.41 19.99
C ASP A 122 -10.71 20.19 19.12
N PHE A 123 -9.44 19.76 19.09
CA PHE A 123 -9.03 18.50 18.47
C PHE A 123 -9.68 17.25 19.08
N LEU A 124 -10.28 17.35 20.26
CA LEU A 124 -11.07 16.27 20.86
C LEU A 124 -12.41 16.07 20.12
N LYS A 125 -12.90 17.08 19.37
CA LYS A 125 -14.19 17.01 18.67
C LYS A 125 -14.03 16.28 17.32
N PRO A 126 -14.93 15.36 16.94
CA PRO A 126 -14.86 14.63 15.67
C PRO A 126 -14.81 15.50 14.41
N GLN A 127 -15.33 16.73 14.49
CA GLN A 127 -15.36 17.67 13.37
C GLN A 127 -14.03 18.38 13.14
N HIS A 128 -13.07 18.28 14.06
CA HIS A 128 -11.79 18.98 13.96
C HIS A 128 -10.78 18.18 13.11
N GLY A 129 -10.02 18.86 12.25
CA GLY A 129 -9.04 18.19 11.36
C GLY A 129 -7.99 17.35 12.09
N LEU A 130 -7.63 17.75 13.32
CA LEU A 130 -6.69 17.02 14.17
C LEU A 130 -7.27 15.78 14.87
N PHE A 131 -8.59 15.57 14.82
CA PHE A 131 -9.24 14.47 15.56
C PHE A 131 -8.78 13.08 15.09
N ASN A 132 -8.62 12.91 13.77
CA ASN A 132 -8.10 11.67 13.20
C ASN A 132 -6.66 11.40 13.68
N TYR A 133 -5.82 12.43 13.67
CA TYR A 133 -4.45 12.35 14.17
C TYR A 133 -4.41 11.99 15.66
N PHE A 134 -5.20 12.67 16.49
CA PHE A 134 -5.32 12.39 17.92
C PHE A 134 -5.77 10.94 18.19
N THR A 135 -6.78 10.46 17.47
CA THR A 135 -7.30 9.09 17.66
C THR A 135 -6.25 8.05 17.29
N LYS A 136 -5.52 8.25 16.19
CA LYS A 136 -4.40 7.39 15.79
C LYS A 136 -3.29 7.36 16.84
N LEU A 137 -2.94 8.50 17.42
CA LEU A 137 -1.96 8.55 18.51
C LEU A 137 -2.43 7.77 19.74
N VAL A 138 -3.70 7.91 20.14
CA VAL A 138 -4.26 7.15 21.27
C VAL A 138 -4.19 5.64 21.00
N GLU A 139 -4.54 5.20 19.79
CA GLU A 139 -4.41 3.79 19.39
C GLU A 139 -2.97 3.30 19.49
N GLN A 140 -2.02 4.04 18.89
CA GLN A 140 -0.59 3.70 18.90
C GLN A 140 -0.04 3.63 20.32
N TYR A 141 -0.27 4.66 21.14
CA TYR A 141 0.19 4.67 22.53
C TYR A 141 -0.43 3.55 23.36
N THR A 142 -1.71 3.22 23.12
CA THR A 142 -2.36 2.10 23.82
C THR A 142 -1.67 0.78 23.49
N LYS A 143 -1.34 0.54 22.21
CA LYS A 143 -0.65 -0.69 21.78
C LYS A 143 0.78 -0.79 22.31
N ILE A 144 1.47 0.34 22.48
CA ILE A 144 2.82 0.38 23.06
C ILE A 144 2.76 0.14 24.58
N LEU A 145 1.81 0.75 25.28
CA LEU A 145 1.66 0.62 26.74
C LEU A 145 1.05 -0.72 27.16
N ILE A 146 0.19 -1.29 26.31
CA ILE A 146 -0.54 -2.53 26.54
C ILE A 146 -0.38 -3.42 25.30
N PRO A 147 0.82 -4.01 25.10
CA PRO A 147 1.10 -4.82 23.92
C PRO A 147 0.24 -6.08 23.90
N PRO A 148 -0.29 -6.49 22.73
CA PRO A 148 -0.98 -7.77 22.62
C PRO A 148 0.01 -8.91 22.87
N LYS A 149 -0.47 -10.00 23.48
CA LYS A 149 0.38 -11.14 23.88
C LYS A 149 1.15 -11.75 22.72
N ASP A 150 0.56 -11.71 21.52
CA ASP A 150 1.16 -12.24 20.30
C ASP A 150 2.15 -11.29 19.61
N LEU A 151 2.27 -10.03 20.06
CA LEU A 151 3.13 -9.02 19.42
C LEU A 151 4.58 -9.52 19.32
N MET A 152 5.13 -10.01 20.44
CA MET A 152 6.50 -10.50 20.50
C MET A 152 6.72 -11.72 19.60
N THR A 153 5.72 -12.59 19.46
CA THR A 153 5.80 -13.78 18.59
C THR A 153 5.77 -13.39 17.12
N ARG A 154 4.92 -12.42 16.75
CA ARG A 154 4.87 -11.88 15.38
C ARG A 154 6.17 -11.20 14.99
N LEU A 155 6.69 -10.32 15.85
CA LEU A 155 7.96 -9.62 15.61
C LEU A 155 9.13 -10.60 15.40
N LYS A 156 9.20 -11.69 16.18
CA LYS A 156 10.21 -12.74 15.95
C LYS A 156 10.06 -13.41 14.60
N THR A 157 8.82 -13.69 14.19
CA THR A 157 8.51 -14.32 12.90
C THR A 157 8.83 -13.40 11.72
N GLU A 158 8.57 -12.10 11.86
CA GLU A 158 8.89 -11.06 10.86
C GLU A 158 10.40 -10.90 10.67
N ILE A 159 11.18 -10.95 11.75
CA ILE A 159 12.65 -10.93 11.68
C ILE A 159 13.18 -12.14 10.89
N ASP A 160 12.61 -13.32 11.11
CA ASP A 160 13.02 -14.55 10.43
C ASP A 160 12.52 -14.63 8.97
N ASN A 161 11.51 -13.84 8.59
CA ASN A 161 10.89 -13.87 7.25
C ASN A 161 10.48 -12.46 6.75
N PRO A 162 11.44 -11.65 6.27
CA PRO A 162 11.20 -10.24 5.87
C PRO A 162 10.42 -10.05 4.56
N GLN A 163 9.85 -11.11 3.97
CA GLN A 163 9.22 -11.12 2.64
C GLN A 163 7.73 -11.49 2.68
N LYS A 164 7.13 -11.53 3.86
CA LYS A 164 5.71 -11.87 4.03
C LYS A 164 4.85 -10.64 4.29
#